data_AF-A0A938WES8-F1
#
_entry.id   AF-A0A938WES8-F1
#
_cell.length_a   1.000
_cell.length_b   1.000
_cell.length_c   1.000
_cell.angle_alpha   90.00
_cell.angle_beta   90.00
_cell.angle_gamma   90.00
#
_symmetry.space_group_name_H-M   'P 1'
#
loop_
_entity.id
_entity.type
_entity.pdbx_description
1 polymer ?
#
loop_
_entity_poly.entity_id
_entity_poly.type
_entity_poly.pdbx_seq_one_letter_code
_entity_poly.pdbx_strand_id
1 'polypeptide(L)'
;MTIAVGRAPQRGWFDVLDDWLKRDRFVFVGWSGLLLFPTAYLALGGWLTGTTFVTSWYTHGIASSYLEGCNFLTAAVSSPADAMGHSL
;
A
#
# COMPACT_ATOMS: atom_id res chain seq x y z
N MET A 1 -54.97 8.29 11.86
CA MET A 1 -53.88 7.80 10.98
C MET A 1 -52.63 7.71 11.84
N THR A 2 -52.42 6.58 12.50
CA THR A 2 -51.35 6.40 13.49
C THR A 2 -50.21 5.68 12.80
N ILE A 3 -49.18 6.43 12.41
CA ILE A 3 -47.97 5.87 11.82
C ILE A 3 -47.17 5.25 12.97
N ALA A 4 -47.07 3.92 12.97
CA ALA A 4 -46.13 3.21 13.83
C ALA A 4 -44.72 3.63 13.42
N VAL A 5 -44.08 4.45 14.26
CA VAL A 5 -42.63 4.69 14.16
C VAL A 5 -41.96 3.36 14.46
N GLY A 6 -41.59 2.65 13.40
CA GLY A 6 -40.76 1.46 13.49
C GLY A 6 -39.50 1.81 14.27
N ARG A 7 -39.22 1.04 15.31
CA ARG A 7 -38.04 1.13 16.18
C ARG A 7 -36.81 1.39 15.30
N ALA A 8 -36.15 2.54 15.47
CA ALA A 8 -34.90 2.81 14.77
C ALA A 8 -33.95 1.62 15.00
N PRO A 9 -33.34 1.04 13.95
CA PRO A 9 -32.41 -0.07 14.13
C PRO A 9 -31.34 0.38 15.12
N GLN A 10 -31.06 -0.47 16.10
CA GLN A 10 -30.01 -0.23 17.08
C GLN A 10 -28.69 -0.08 16.34
N ARG A 11 -28.13 1.14 16.29
CA ARG A 11 -26.87 1.44 15.61
C ARG A 11 -25.78 0.52 16.15
N GLY A 12 -25.26 -0.36 15.31
CA GLY A 12 -24.17 -1.27 15.64
C GLY A 12 -22.82 -0.57 15.61
N TRP A 13 -21.80 -1.19 16.20
CA TRP A 13 -20.42 -0.69 16.10
C TRP A 13 -19.93 -0.66 14.64
N PHE A 14 -20.45 -1.57 13.80
CA PHE A 14 -20.14 -1.62 12.38
C PHE A 14 -20.66 -0.38 11.65
N ASP A 15 -21.86 0.09 11.98
CA ASP A 15 -22.43 1.31 11.39
C ASP A 15 -21.61 2.56 11.80
N VAL A 16 -21.15 2.60 13.05
CA VAL A 16 -20.27 3.67 13.53
C VAL A 16 -18.92 3.66 12.80
N LEU A 17 -18.37 2.48 12.54
CA LEU A 17 -17.13 2.33 11.77
C LEU A 17 -17.31 2.69 10.29
N ASP A 18 -18.43 2.29 9.68
CA ASP A 18 -18.79 2.64 8.30
C ASP A 18 -18.92 4.16 8.12
N ASP A 19 -19.64 4.82 9.02
CA ASP A 19 -19.80 6.28 9.05
C ASP A 19 -18.45 6.98 9.22
N TRP A 20 -17.57 6.44 10.09
CA TRP A 20 -16.24 7.00 10.27
C TRP A 20 -15.38 6.81 9.02
N LEU A 21 -15.39 5.63 8.40
CA LEU A 21 -14.61 5.35 7.18
C LEU A 21 -15.03 6.26 6.03
N LYS A 22 -16.34 6.45 5.84
CA LYS A 22 -16.93 7.23 4.75
C LYS A 22 -17.04 8.73 5.02
N ARG A 23 -16.56 9.20 6.17
CA ARG A 23 -16.60 10.62 6.52
C ARG A 23 -15.91 11.46 5.45
N ASP A 24 -16.56 12.56 5.07
CA ASP A 24 -15.97 13.54 4.16
C ASP A 24 -14.81 14.27 4.86
N ARG A 25 -13.60 14.10 4.32
CA ARG A 25 -12.34 14.60 4.85
C ARG A 25 -11.38 14.82 3.67
N PHE A 26 -10.31 15.58 3.90
CA PHE A 26 -9.33 15.94 2.86
C PHE A 26 -8.81 14.74 2.05
N VAL A 27 -8.48 13.63 2.74
CA VAL A 27 -8.17 12.34 2.10
C VAL A 27 -9.24 11.32 2.48
N PHE A 28 -10.16 11.03 1.57
CA PHE A 28 -11.18 10.01 1.79
C PHE A 28 -10.55 8.64 2.09
N VAL A 29 -11.11 7.90 3.05
CA VAL A 29 -10.63 6.56 3.40
C VAL A 29 -11.52 5.49 2.79
N GLY A 30 -12.76 5.37 3.29
CA GLY A 30 -13.67 4.30 2.90
C GLY A 30 -13.12 2.90 3.21
N TRP A 31 -13.93 1.87 2.98
CA TRP A 31 -13.49 0.49 3.18
C TRP A 31 -12.32 0.09 2.25
N SER A 32 -12.28 0.63 1.03
CA SER A 32 -11.19 0.40 0.10
C SER A 32 -9.86 1.00 0.59
N GLY A 33 -9.90 2.12 1.31
CA GLY A 33 -8.71 2.77 1.88
C GLY A 33 -7.95 1.88 2.85
N LEU A 34 -8.64 0.98 3.56
CA LEU A 34 -8.01 0.04 4.49
C LEU A 34 -7.02 -0.90 3.79
N LEU A 35 -7.28 -1.26 2.53
CA LEU A 35 -6.35 -2.05 1.73
C LEU A 35 -5.41 -1.15 0.94
N LEU A 36 -5.93 -0.08 0.34
CA LEU A 36 -5.18 0.81 -0.56
C LEU A 36 -4.03 1.51 0.15
N PHE A 37 -4.25 2.13 1.31
CA PHE A 37 -3.19 2.90 1.98
C PHE A 37 -1.99 2.06 2.41
N PRO A 38 -2.14 0.94 3.13
CA PRO A 38 -0.98 0.15 3.52
C PRO A 38 -0.27 -0.46 2.30
N THR A 39 -1.01 -0.97 1.30
CA THR A 39 -0.38 -1.58 0.13
C THR A 39 0.35 -0.57 -0.75
N ALA A 40 -0.27 0.59 -1.03
CA ALA A 40 0.37 1.65 -1.80
C ALA A 40 1.58 2.24 -1.05
N TYR A 41 1.45 2.43 0.27
CA TYR A 41 2.55 2.95 1.09
C TYR A 41 3.74 1.99 1.11
N LEU A 42 3.51 0.69 1.30
CA LEU A 42 4.59 -0.31 1.30
C LEU A 42 5.20 -0.49 -0.09
N ALA A 43 4.40 -0.47 -1.17
CA ALA A 43 4.92 -0.56 -2.53
C ALA A 43 5.82 0.64 -2.88
N LEU A 44 5.35 1.86 -2.59
CA LEU A 44 6.11 3.08 -2.85
C LEU A 44 7.35 3.16 -1.95
N GLY A 45 7.18 2.88 -0.65
CA GLY A 45 8.28 2.87 0.31
C GLY A 45 9.34 1.82 -0.01
N GLY A 46 8.91 0.62 -0.45
CA GLY A 46 9.80 -0.45 -0.89
C GLY A 46 10.61 -0.05 -2.12
N TRP A 47 9.97 0.58 -3.13
CA TRP A 47 10.68 1.06 -4.32
C TRP A 47 11.70 2.16 -3.98
N LEU A 48 11.31 3.14 -3.16
CA LEU A 48 12.22 4.21 -2.72
C LEU A 48 13.39 3.66 -1.90
N THR A 49 13.12 2.75 -0.97
CA THR A 49 14.16 2.11 -0.15
C THR A 49 15.11 1.29 -1.02
N GLY A 50 14.56 0.51 -1.95
CA GLY A 50 15.34 -0.33 -2.85
C GLY A 50 16.25 0.46 -3.78
N THR A 51 15.71 1.45 -4.49
CA THR A 51 16.50 2.33 -5.37
C THR A 51 17.53 3.18 -4.61
N THR A 52 17.32 3.43 -3.32
CA THR A 52 18.29 4.20 -2.51
C THR A 52 19.41 3.35 -1.94
N PHE A 53 19.12 2.13 -1.48
CA PHE A 53 20.07 1.40 -0.63
C PHE A 53 20.34 -0.05 -1.05
N VAL A 54 19.55 -0.65 -1.96
CA VAL A 54 19.60 -2.10 -2.22
C VAL A 54 20.33 -2.42 -3.51
N THR A 55 21.30 -3.33 -3.40
CA THR A 55 22.11 -3.83 -4.52
C THR A 55 21.42 -4.95 -5.29
N SER A 56 21.76 -5.05 -6.57
CA SER A 56 21.41 -6.19 -7.44
C SER A 56 22.63 -7.05 -7.77
N TRP A 57 23.72 -6.93 -7.00
CA TRP A 57 24.97 -7.68 -7.24
C TRP A 57 24.76 -9.20 -7.18
N TYR A 58 23.92 -9.68 -6.26
CA TYR A 58 23.70 -11.12 -6.06
C TYR A 58 22.65 -11.73 -6.99
N THR A 59 21.83 -10.91 -7.65
CA THR A 59 20.80 -11.38 -8.58
C THR A 59 21.20 -11.19 -10.03
N HIS A 60 21.80 -10.04 -10.36
CA HIS A 60 22.14 -9.65 -11.74
C HIS A 60 23.61 -9.26 -11.92
N GLY A 61 24.41 -9.15 -10.85
CA GLY A 61 25.81 -8.71 -10.94
C GLY A 61 25.97 -7.22 -11.29
N ILE A 62 24.97 -6.39 -11.00
CA ILE A 62 24.94 -4.96 -11.30
C ILE A 62 24.74 -4.12 -10.04
N ALA A 63 25.31 -2.91 -10.04
CA ALA A 63 24.93 -1.86 -9.09
C ALA A 63 23.57 -1.28 -9.49
N SER A 64 22.68 -1.07 -8.51
CA SER A 64 21.31 -0.62 -8.77
C SER A 64 20.79 0.46 -7.82
N SER A 65 21.61 0.96 -6.90
CA SER A 65 21.19 1.95 -5.91
C SER A 65 21.99 3.24 -5.90
N TYR A 66 21.39 4.32 -5.37
CA TYR A 66 22.09 5.59 -5.15
C TYR A 66 23.32 5.42 -4.25
N LEU A 67 23.24 4.54 -3.24
CA LEU A 67 24.37 4.21 -2.38
C LEU A 67 25.56 3.62 -3.14
N GLU A 68 25.30 2.91 -4.25
CA GLU A 68 26.32 2.32 -5.12
C GLU A 68 26.77 3.26 -6.25
N GLY A 69 26.21 4.48 -6.34
CA GLY A 69 26.56 5.48 -7.35
C GLY A 69 25.65 5.52 -8.58
N CYS A 70 24.51 4.81 -8.58
CA CYS A 70 23.49 4.98 -9.61
C CYS A 70 22.83 6.37 -9.51
N ASN A 71 22.14 6.80 -10.58
CA ASN A 71 21.36 8.04 -10.62
C ASN A 71 19.88 7.73 -10.88
N PHE A 72 19.03 8.75 -10.95
CA PHE A 72 17.58 8.57 -11.07
C PHE A 72 17.16 7.75 -12.32
N LEU A 73 17.97 7.77 -13.38
CA LEU A 73 17.71 7.01 -14.60
C LEU A 73 18.17 5.55 -14.53
N THR A 74 19.10 5.22 -13.61
CA THR A 74 19.76 3.92 -13.55
C THR A 74 19.49 3.13 -12.27
N ALA A 75 18.94 3.77 -11.23
CA ALA A 75 18.55 3.08 -10.02
C ALA A 75 17.32 2.19 -10.25
N ALA A 76 17.30 1.00 -9.66
CA ALA A 76 16.24 0.02 -9.86
C ALA A 76 16.05 -0.90 -8.65
N VAL A 77 14.85 -1.47 -8.54
CA VAL A 77 14.58 -2.66 -7.72
C VAL A 77 14.45 -3.83 -8.68
N SER A 78 15.53 -4.59 -8.83
CA SER A 78 15.64 -5.64 -9.84
C SER A 78 14.83 -6.88 -9.46
N SER A 79 14.47 -7.67 -10.48
CA SER A 79 13.86 -8.98 -10.25
C SER A 79 14.82 -9.92 -9.50
N PRO A 80 14.30 -10.98 -8.86
CA PRO A 80 15.13 -12.05 -8.32
C PRO A 80 15.99 -12.73 -9.40
N ALA A 81 17.01 -13.47 -8.96
CA ALA A 81 17.79 -14.35 -9.85
C ALA A 81 16.89 -15.44 -10.44
N ASP A 82 17.17 -15.87 -11.67
CA ASP A 82 16.38 -16.90 -12.37
C ASP A 82 16.25 -18.22 -11.57
N ALA A 83 17.28 -18.56 -10.78
CA ALA A 83 17.28 -19.72 -9.88
C ALA A 83 16.16 -19.68 -8.81
N MET A 84 15.58 -18.52 -8.52
CA MET A 84 14.47 -18.38 -7.59
C MET A 84 13.12 -18.80 -8.18
N GLY A 85 13.02 -18.95 -9.51
CA GLY A 85 11.79 -19.35 -10.20
C GLY A 85 10.59 -18.45 -9.83
N HIS A 86 9.51 -19.06 -9.36
CA HIS A 86 8.24 -18.40 -9.03
C HIS A 86 8.00 -18.30 -7.52
N SER A 87 9.06 -18.08 -6.74
CA SER A 87 8.94 -17.83 -5.30
C SER A 87 8.07 -16.60 -5.01
N LEU A 88 7.31 -16.61 -3.89
CA LEU A 88 6.35 -15.57 -3.48
C LEU A 88 7.01 -14.32 -2.88
#